data_AF-A0A9P9A432-F1
#
_entry.id   AF-A0A9P9A432-F1
#
_cell.length_a   1.000
_cell.length_b   1.000
_cell.length_c   1.000
_cell.angle_alpha   90.00
_cell.angle_beta   90.00
_cell.angle_gamma   90.00
#
_symmetry.space_group_name_H-M   'P 1'
#
loop_
_entity.id
_entity.type
_entity.pdbx_description
1 polymer ?
#
loop_
_entity_poly.entity_id
_entity_poly.type
_entity_poly.pdbx_seq_one_letter_code
_entity_poly.pdbx_strand_id
1 'polypeptide(L)'
;MFRPALTRISGTHTIRACVSKRRLGIMDYSTIKTPDRCYADFCLIPVGTGSASVAEEVAGVQRLLKESGLQYTMHSAGTTVEGSWDEVFRVIGQAHSLVHQHGVVRVQSSMRVGTRTDKKQSAQDKVKRVQDLLAKDAA
;
A
#
# COMPACT_ATOMS: atom_id res chain seq x y z
N MET A 1 -46.79 69.95 -6.79
CA MET A 1 -47.02 69.93 -5.33
C MET A 1 -47.49 68.55 -4.93
N PHE A 2 -46.70 67.76 -4.21
CA PHE A 2 -47.12 66.71 -3.26
C PHE A 2 -45.85 66.11 -2.64
N ARG A 3 -45.67 66.28 -1.32
CA ARG A 3 -44.70 65.53 -0.49
C ARG A 3 -45.41 64.29 0.06
N PRO A 4 -44.70 63.18 0.30
CA PRO A 4 -44.48 62.75 1.70
C PRO A 4 -43.09 62.11 1.90
N ALA A 5 -42.31 62.50 2.92
CA ALA A 5 -42.32 62.07 4.33
C ALA A 5 -41.34 60.90 4.58
N LEU A 6 -40.21 61.22 5.22
CA LEU A 6 -39.24 60.26 5.76
C LEU A 6 -39.80 59.61 7.03
N THR A 7 -39.75 58.28 7.10
CA THR A 7 -39.81 57.53 8.36
C THR A 7 -38.41 56.98 8.65
N ARG A 8 -37.78 57.50 9.70
CA ARG A 8 -36.56 56.95 10.31
C ARG A 8 -36.92 55.66 11.04
N ILE A 9 -36.26 54.55 10.72
CA ILE A 9 -36.15 53.40 11.62
C ILE A 9 -34.67 53.21 11.94
N SER A 10 -34.37 53.36 13.22
CA SER A 10 -33.07 53.25 13.88
C SER A 10 -32.75 51.78 14.14
N GLY A 11 -31.54 51.33 13.84
CA GLY A 11 -31.05 50.01 14.28
C GLY A 11 -29.89 49.47 13.45
N THR A 12 -28.69 49.97 13.68
CA THR A 12 -27.44 49.37 13.17
C THR A 12 -27.12 48.08 13.94
N HIS A 13 -27.41 46.92 13.35
CA HIS A 13 -26.79 45.65 13.73
C HIS A 13 -26.28 44.98 12.46
N THR A 14 -25.09 45.38 12.02
CA THR A 14 -24.34 44.65 11.01
C THR A 14 -23.85 43.37 11.67
N ILE A 15 -24.56 42.25 11.46
CA ILE A 15 -23.99 40.92 11.73
C ILE A 15 -22.82 40.76 10.77
N ARG A 16 -21.63 41.15 11.24
CA ARG A 16 -20.38 40.83 10.56
C ARG A 16 -20.18 39.34 10.79
N ALA A 17 -20.71 38.53 9.89
CA ALA A 17 -20.39 37.11 9.83
C ALA A 17 -18.88 37.01 9.72
N CYS A 18 -18.22 36.69 10.83
CA CYS A 18 -16.84 36.28 10.86
C CYS A 18 -16.79 34.90 10.20
N VAL A 19 -16.85 34.87 8.87
CA VAL A 19 -16.41 33.73 8.10
C VAL A 19 -14.90 33.74 8.24
N SER A 20 -14.41 33.21 9.37
CA SER A 20 -13.05 32.73 9.51
C SER A 20 -12.86 31.69 8.41
N LYS A 21 -12.39 32.14 7.24
CA LYS A 21 -11.78 31.28 6.24
C LYS A 21 -10.58 30.64 6.92
N ARG A 22 -10.82 29.51 7.61
CA ARG A 22 -9.78 28.53 7.86
C ARG A 22 -9.29 28.15 6.48
N ARG A 23 -8.19 28.77 6.04
CA ARG A 23 -7.34 28.24 4.99
C ARG A 23 -7.01 26.84 5.48
N LEU A 24 -7.64 25.82 4.90
CA LEU A 24 -7.17 24.46 5.03
C LEU A 24 -5.73 24.54 4.53
N GLY A 25 -4.76 24.42 5.44
CA GLY A 25 -3.35 24.47 5.08
C GLY A 25 -3.11 23.43 3.99
N ILE A 26 -2.48 23.84 2.90
CA ILE A 26 -2.06 22.92 1.84
C ILE A 26 -1.15 21.89 2.52
N MET A 27 -1.60 20.63 2.57
CA MET A 27 -0.81 19.54 3.14
C MET A 27 0.33 19.23 2.18
N ASP A 28 1.57 19.30 2.67
CA ASP A 28 2.75 18.92 1.91
C ASP A 28 2.94 17.39 1.98
N TYR A 29 2.47 16.72 0.93
CA TYR A 29 2.54 15.26 0.82
C TYR A 29 3.98 14.71 0.74
N SER A 30 4.99 15.53 0.44
CA SER A 30 6.40 15.08 0.37
C SER A 30 6.98 14.68 1.74
N THR A 31 6.34 15.14 2.82
CA THR A 31 6.79 14.90 4.20
C THR A 31 6.26 13.60 4.81
N ILE A 32 5.32 12.94 4.14
CA ILE A 32 4.69 11.72 4.66
C ILE A 32 5.67 10.56 4.53
N LYS A 33 6.06 9.98 5.67
CA LYS A 33 6.94 8.82 5.72
C LYS A 33 6.20 7.53 5.37
N THR A 34 6.91 6.59 4.77
CA THR A 34 6.45 5.22 4.60
C THR A 34 6.40 4.49 5.94
N PRO A 35 5.57 3.44 6.09
CA PRO A 35 5.54 2.63 7.30
C PRO A 35 6.88 1.93 7.53
N ASP A 36 7.30 1.77 8.79
CA ASP A 36 8.58 1.13 9.13
C ASP A 36 8.68 -0.32 8.64
N ARG A 37 7.55 -1.02 8.52
CA ARG A 37 7.49 -2.46 8.25
C ARG A 37 6.25 -2.84 7.46
N CYS A 38 6.38 -3.84 6.60
CA CYS A 38 5.25 -4.46 5.92
C CYS A 38 5.47 -5.96 5.69
N TYR A 39 4.37 -6.62 5.34
CA TYR A 39 4.39 -7.88 4.61
C TYR A 39 3.70 -7.64 3.26
N ALA A 40 4.30 -8.16 2.19
CA ALA A 40 3.78 -8.06 0.84
C ALA A 40 3.68 -9.46 0.23
N ASP A 41 2.46 -9.86 -0.10
CA ASP A 41 2.21 -11.04 -0.93
C ASP A 41 2.10 -10.58 -2.37
N PHE A 42 3.09 -10.95 -3.20
CA PHE A 42 3.15 -10.54 -4.60
C PHE A 42 3.15 -11.74 -5.54
N CYS A 43 2.50 -11.55 -6.68
CA CYS A 43 2.46 -12.46 -7.80
C CYS A 43 3.01 -11.73 -9.02
N LEU A 44 4.15 -12.21 -9.54
CA LEU A 44 4.86 -11.63 -10.68
C LEU A 44 4.64 -12.50 -11.92
N ILE A 45 4.18 -11.89 -13.00
CA ILE A 45 3.80 -12.56 -14.24
C ILE A 45 4.57 -11.92 -15.41
N PRO A 46 5.53 -12.63 -16.02
CA PRO A 46 6.10 -12.30 -17.32
C PRO A 46 5.01 -12.30 -18.40
N VAL A 47 4.99 -11.29 -19.27
CA VAL A 47 4.00 -11.18 -20.36
C VAL A 47 4.73 -11.14 -21.70
N GLY A 48 4.27 -11.97 -22.64
CA GLY A 48 4.79 -11.98 -24.01
C GLY A 48 6.10 -12.75 -24.18
N THR A 49 6.33 -13.79 -23.36
CA THR A 49 7.52 -14.65 -23.44
C THR A 49 7.50 -15.62 -24.63
N GLY A 50 6.37 -15.76 -25.32
CA GLY A 50 6.16 -16.76 -26.36
C GLY A 50 5.93 -18.19 -25.84
N SER A 51 5.94 -18.38 -24.51
CA SER A 51 5.65 -19.65 -23.84
C SER A 51 4.59 -19.45 -22.75
N ALA A 52 3.77 -20.47 -22.50
CA ALA A 52 2.83 -20.46 -21.37
C ALA A 52 3.52 -20.73 -20.02
N SER A 53 4.70 -21.35 -20.04
CA SER A 53 5.48 -21.63 -18.83
C SER A 53 6.35 -20.43 -18.46
N VAL A 54 6.38 -20.11 -17.17
CA VAL A 54 7.16 -19.01 -16.58
C VAL A 54 8.00 -19.45 -15.38
N ALA A 55 8.20 -20.77 -15.24
CA ALA A 55 8.81 -21.36 -14.05
C ALA A 55 10.28 -20.96 -13.87
N GLU A 56 11.02 -20.73 -14.96
CA GLU A 56 12.43 -20.35 -14.91
C GLU A 56 12.62 -18.94 -14.36
N GLU A 57 11.77 -17.99 -14.78
CA GLU A 57 11.73 -16.63 -14.27
C GLU A 57 11.35 -16.61 -12.79
N VAL A 58 10.31 -17.36 -12.42
CA VAL A 58 9.89 -17.48 -11.01
C VAL A 58 11.00 -18.08 -10.16
N ALA A 59 11.69 -19.12 -10.64
CA ALA A 59 12.83 -19.71 -9.95
C ALA A 59 13.98 -18.71 -9.77
N GLY A 60 14.24 -17.85 -10.76
CA GLY A 60 15.18 -16.73 -10.66
C GLY A 60 14.81 -15.77 -9.53
N VAL A 61 13.54 -15.38 -9.45
CA VAL A 61 13.03 -14.52 -8.37
C VAL A 61 13.20 -15.17 -6.99
N GLN A 62 12.97 -16.48 -6.87
CA GLN A 62 13.18 -17.18 -5.60
C GLN A 62 14.65 -17.21 -5.16
N ARG A 63 15.59 -17.34 -6.12
CA ARG A 63 17.03 -17.24 -5.82
C ARG A 63 17.38 -15.83 -5.34
N LEU A 64 16.87 -14.79 -6.00
CA LEU A 64 17.05 -13.41 -5.58
C LEU A 64 16.53 -13.17 -4.14
N LEU A 65 15.34 -13.66 -3.82
CA LEU A 65 14.77 -13.53 -2.48
C LEU A 65 15.62 -14.25 -1.43
N LYS A 66 16.14 -15.44 -1.75
CA LYS A 66 17.07 -16.16 -0.87
C LYS A 66 18.33 -15.35 -0.56
N GLU A 67 18.95 -14.75 -1.57
CA GLU A 67 20.15 -13.92 -1.41
C GLU A 67 19.86 -12.57 -0.72
N SER A 68 18.61 -12.11 -0.73
CA SER A 68 18.22 -10.84 -0.08
C SER A 68 18.29 -10.88 1.45
N GLY A 69 18.24 -12.07 2.05
CA GLY A 69 18.18 -12.26 3.51
C GLY A 69 16.85 -11.88 4.16
N LEU A 70 15.86 -11.43 3.38
CA LEU A 70 14.51 -11.16 3.88
C LEU A 70 13.77 -12.44 4.23
N GLN A 71 12.83 -12.36 5.17
CA GLN A 71 11.93 -13.48 5.41
C GLN A 71 10.93 -13.55 4.26
N TYR A 72 10.77 -14.75 3.69
CA TYR A 72 9.80 -14.98 2.63
C TYR A 72 9.21 -16.38 2.71
N THR A 73 8.05 -16.56 2.09
CA THR A 73 7.37 -17.86 1.96
C THR A 73 6.71 -17.93 0.60
N MET A 74 7.17 -18.88 -0.22
CA MET A 74 6.60 -19.17 -1.53
C MET A 74 5.35 -20.05 -1.38
N HIS A 75 4.36 -19.82 -2.24
CA HIS A 75 3.18 -20.65 -2.39
C HIS A 75 2.73 -20.69 -3.86
N SER A 76 1.69 -21.47 -4.16
CA SER A 76 1.23 -21.72 -5.53
C SER A 76 0.88 -20.45 -6.34
N ALA A 77 0.38 -19.41 -5.66
CA ALA A 77 -0.11 -18.20 -6.30
C ALA A 77 0.82 -16.97 -6.17
N GLY A 78 2.02 -17.12 -5.61
CA GLY A 78 2.89 -15.97 -5.35
C GLY A 78 3.94 -16.21 -4.28
N THR A 79 4.43 -15.12 -3.71
CA THR A 79 5.39 -15.16 -2.62
C THR A 79 5.11 -14.03 -1.64
N THR A 80 5.01 -14.40 -0.37
CA THR A 80 4.91 -13.44 0.73
C THR A 80 6.32 -13.08 1.20
N VAL A 81 6.65 -11.79 1.27
CA VAL A 81 7.93 -11.25 1.73
C VAL A 81 7.70 -10.27 2.87
N GLU A 82 8.57 -10.27 3.87
CA GLU A 82 8.44 -9.47 5.08
C GLU A 82 9.73 -8.72 5.40
N GLY A 83 9.60 -7.47 5.84
CA GLY A 83 10.76 -6.63 6.12
C GLY A 83 10.37 -5.18 6.42
N SER A 84 11.34 -4.28 6.28
CA SER A 84 11.01 -2.86 6.16
C SER A 84 10.30 -2.58 4.83
N TRP A 85 9.52 -1.49 4.77
CA TRP A 85 8.85 -1.09 3.54
C TRP A 85 9.84 -0.96 2.37
N ASP A 86 10.95 -0.25 2.61
CA ASP A 86 11.94 0.03 1.58
C ASP A 86 12.65 -1.24 1.10
N GLU A 87 13.02 -2.16 2.00
CA GLU A 87 13.67 -3.42 1.61
C GLU A 87 12.73 -4.32 0.80
N VAL A 88 11.47 -4.44 1.22
CA VAL A 88 10.47 -5.28 0.55
C VAL A 88 10.20 -4.77 -0.85
N PHE A 89 9.93 -3.48 -1.02
CA PHE A 89 9.66 -2.93 -2.35
C PHE A 89 10.93 -2.83 -3.21
N ARG A 90 12.10 -2.66 -2.60
CA ARG A 90 13.38 -2.76 -3.31
C ARG A 90 13.57 -4.15 -3.92
N VAL A 91 13.36 -5.23 -3.15
CA VAL A 91 13.56 -6.59 -3.68
C VAL A 91 12.50 -6.96 -4.72
N ILE A 92 11.26 -6.49 -4.58
CA ILE A 92 10.22 -6.66 -5.61
C ILE A 92 10.62 -5.92 -6.89
N GLY A 93 11.14 -4.70 -6.79
CA GLY A 93 11.67 -3.97 -7.95
C GLY A 93 12.84 -4.71 -8.61
N GLN A 94 13.76 -5.26 -7.83
CA GLN A 94 14.87 -6.09 -8.32
C GLN A 94 14.37 -7.36 -9.02
N ALA A 95 13.27 -7.97 -8.53
CA ALA A 95 12.66 -9.13 -9.18
C ALA A 95 12.17 -8.78 -10.59
N HIS A 96 11.56 -7.61 -10.80
CA HIS A 96 11.21 -7.12 -12.14
C HIS A 96 12.46 -6.94 -13.00
N SER A 97 13.48 -6.27 -12.49
CA SER A 97 14.74 -6.05 -13.23
C SER A 97 15.41 -7.37 -13.64
N LEU A 98 15.41 -8.37 -12.76
CA LEU A 98 15.97 -9.70 -13.04
C LEU A 98 15.21 -10.37 -14.20
N VAL A 99 13.89 -10.32 -14.17
CA VAL A 99 13.06 -10.90 -15.24
C VAL A 99 13.29 -10.19 -16.57
N HIS A 100 13.48 -8.86 -16.55
CA HIS A 100 13.85 -8.10 -17.75
C HIS A 100 15.22 -8.48 -18.30
N GLN A 101 16.19 -8.87 -17.47
CA GLN A 101 17.51 -9.33 -17.93
C GLN A 101 17.44 -10.63 -18.74
N HIS A 102 16.36 -11.42 -18.59
CA HIS A 102 16.12 -12.61 -19.41
C HIS A 102 15.43 -12.31 -20.75
N GLY A 103 15.28 -11.03 -21.13
CA GLY A 103 14.68 -10.62 -22.39
C GLY A 103 13.16 -10.46 -22.35
N VAL A 104 12.52 -10.63 -21.18
CA VAL A 104 11.09 -10.38 -21.01
C VAL A 104 10.83 -8.87 -21.08
N VAL A 105 10.05 -8.43 -22.06
CA VAL A 105 9.78 -7.00 -22.28
C VAL A 105 8.79 -6.43 -21.26
N ARG A 106 7.81 -7.23 -20.83
CA ARG A 106 6.75 -6.78 -19.92
C ARG A 106 6.60 -7.71 -18.73
N VAL A 107 6.57 -7.14 -17.54
CA VAL A 107 6.28 -7.84 -16.29
C VAL A 107 5.07 -7.17 -15.66
N GLN A 108 4.04 -7.95 -15.34
CA GLN A 108 2.88 -7.50 -14.59
C GLN A 108 2.92 -8.15 -13.21
N SER A 109 2.80 -7.33 -12.17
CA SER A 109 2.72 -7.84 -10.81
C SER A 109 1.42 -7.38 -10.16
N SER A 110 0.84 -8.28 -9.38
CA SER A 110 -0.26 -7.97 -8.46
C SER A 110 0.21 -8.26 -7.05
N MET A 111 -0.19 -7.44 -6.08
CA MET A 111 0.24 -7.65 -4.70
C MET A 111 -0.78 -7.15 -3.69
N ARG A 112 -0.81 -7.81 -2.54
CA ARG A 112 -1.49 -7.33 -1.33
C ARG A 112 -0.44 -7.02 -0.29
N VAL A 113 -0.46 -5.80 0.22
CA VAL A 113 0.49 -5.33 1.23
C VAL A 113 -0.26 -4.90 2.46
N GLY A 114 0.24 -5.32 3.61
CA GLY A 114 -0.33 -4.95 4.90
C GLY A 114 0.71 -4.35 5.83
N THR A 115 0.28 -3.34 6.56
CA THR A 115 1.05 -2.63 7.58
C THR A 115 0.17 -2.51 8.82
N ARG A 116 0.79 -2.39 9.99
CA ARG A 116 0.08 -2.23 11.26
C ARG A 116 0.99 -1.54 12.28
N THR A 117 0.40 -0.77 13.19
CA THR A 117 1.12 0.02 14.19
C THR A 117 0.97 -0.52 15.61
N ASP A 118 0.03 -1.44 15.84
CA ASP A 118 -0.34 -1.93 17.16
C ASP A 118 0.56 -3.09 17.66
N LYS A 119 1.08 -3.93 16.76
CA LYS A 119 2.00 -5.02 17.09
C LYS A 119 2.84 -5.47 15.90
N LYS A 120 3.99 -6.06 16.18
CA LYS A 120 4.77 -6.82 15.19
C LYS A 120 4.17 -8.22 15.04
N GLN A 121 3.91 -8.64 13.81
CA GLN A 121 3.34 -9.94 13.51
C GLN A 121 3.82 -10.41 12.12
N SER A 122 4.28 -11.65 12.00
CA SER A 122 4.64 -12.26 10.70
C SER A 122 3.41 -12.86 9.99
N ALA A 123 3.55 -13.26 8.74
CA ALA A 123 2.53 -14.00 8.01
C ALA A 123 2.28 -15.38 8.64
N GLN A 124 3.33 -16.05 9.12
CA GLN A 124 3.21 -17.34 9.81
C GLN A 124 2.40 -17.18 11.11
N ASP A 125 2.59 -16.09 11.87
CA ASP A 125 1.78 -15.81 13.06
C ASP A 125 0.29 -15.64 12.71
N LYS A 126 -0.02 -15.06 11.55
CA LYS A 126 -1.41 -14.90 11.07
C LYS A 126 -2.02 -16.25 10.73
N VAL A 127 -1.28 -17.12 10.04
CA VAL A 127 -1.72 -18.48 9.72
C VAL A 127 -1.91 -19.30 10.99
N LYS A 128 -0.92 -19.29 11.89
CA LYS A 128 -0.99 -19.99 13.19
C LYS A 128 -2.20 -19.57 13.99
N ARG A 129 -2.50 -18.27 14.06
CA ARG A 129 -3.66 -17.75 14.81
C ARG A 129 -4.99 -18.32 14.30
N VAL A 130 -5.13 -18.56 13.00
CA VAL A 130 -6.32 -19.19 12.41
C VAL A 130 -6.32 -20.69 12.69
N GLN A 131 -5.19 -21.37 12.52
CA GLN A 131 -5.06 -22.79 12.85
C GLN A 131 -5.39 -23.09 14.31
N ASP A 132 -4.95 -22.24 15.24
CA ASP A 132 -5.27 -22.36 16.67
C ASP A 132 -6.78 -22.21 16.96
N LEU A 133 -7.55 -21.53 16.09
CA LEU A 133 -9.03 -21.49 16.20
C LEU A 133 -9.64 -22.78 15.67
N LEU A 134 -9.23 -23.19 14.47
CA LEU A 134 -9.76 -24.39 13.83
C LEU A 134 -9.53 -25.64 14.69
N ALA A 135 -8.39 -25.72 15.39
CA ALA A 135 -8.10 -26.81 16.31
C ALA A 135 -9.01 -26.81 17.55
N LYS A 136 -9.55 -25.66 17.97
CA LYS A 136 -10.52 -25.57 19.06
C LYS A 136 -11.92 -25.97 18.62
N ASP A 137 -12.29 -25.68 17.38
CA ASP A 137 -13.61 -26.07 16.84
C ASP A 137 -13.73 -27.60 16.67
N ALA A 138 -12.60 -28.30 16.60
CA ALA A 138 -12.52 -29.75 16.47
C ALA A 138 -12.43 -30.51 17.82
N ALA A 139 -12.35 -29.78 18.95
CA ALA A 139 -12.23 -30.33 20.31
C ALA A 139 -13.57 -30.27 21.05
#